data_AF-A0A2N6VIE3-F1
#
_entry.id   AF-A0A2N6VIE3-F1
#
_cell.length_a   1.000
_cell.length_b   1.000
_cell.length_c   1.000
_cell.angle_alpha   90.00
_cell.angle_beta   90.00
_cell.angle_gamma   90.00
#
_symmetry.space_group_name_H-M   'P 1'
#
loop_
_entity.id
_entity.type
_entity.pdbx_description
1 polymer ?
#
loop_
_entity_poly.entity_id
_entity_poly.type
_entity_poly.pdbx_seq_one_letter_code
_entity_poly.pdbx_strand_id
1 'polypeptide(L)'
;GGYSVDVRGEKVYLVQTAEKGLQWLKLVAKGTAGHGSQRNDDNPIVKLAEAVARIGRYEWPVEIPQATRELLKGVAELTGIEYSEDNFPALLKELGSVEKFVGPTFATSANPTALG
;
A
#
# COMPACT_ATOMS: atom_id res chain seq x y z
N GLY A 1 8.18 -11.07 -11.47
CA GLY A 1 9.10 -12.21 -11.60
C GLY A 1 8.49 -13.43 -10.96
N GLY A 2 8.70 -14.62 -11.52
CA GLY A 2 8.14 -15.87 -11.00
C GLY A 2 8.95 -16.36 -9.80
N TYR A 3 8.50 -16.04 -8.59
CA TYR A 3 8.99 -16.65 -7.36
C TYR A 3 8.19 -17.93 -7.08
N SER A 4 8.87 -18.98 -6.66
CA SER A 4 8.22 -20.14 -6.05
C SER A 4 8.20 -19.96 -4.53
N VAL A 5 7.10 -20.35 -3.90
CA VAL A 5 6.94 -20.38 -2.44
C VAL A 5 6.60 -21.80 -2.02
N ASP A 6 7.01 -22.16 -0.81
CA ASP A 6 6.54 -23.38 -0.16
C ASP A 6 5.32 -23.02 0.68
N VAL A 7 4.20 -23.69 0.42
CA VAL A 7 2.97 -23.59 1.21
C VAL A 7 2.72 -24.95 1.82
N ARG A 8 3.11 -25.13 3.09
CA ARG A 8 2.93 -26.38 3.86
C ARG A 8 3.53 -27.62 3.17
N GLY A 9 4.70 -27.48 2.56
CA GLY A 9 5.39 -28.56 1.85
C GLY A 9 5.00 -28.70 0.38
N GLU A 10 4.01 -27.93 -0.09
CA GLU A 10 3.65 -27.85 -1.50
C GLU A 10 4.36 -26.69 -2.19
N LYS A 11 4.99 -26.98 -3.33
CA LYS A 11 5.68 -25.94 -4.11
C LYS A 11 4.70 -25.21 -5.02
N VAL A 12 4.47 -23.94 -4.71
CA VAL A 12 3.57 -23.05 -5.45
C VAL A 12 4.36 -22.08 -6.31
N TYR A 13 3.96 -21.92 -7.57
CA TYR A 13 4.55 -20.98 -8.52
C TYR A 13 3.58 -19.84 -8.78
N LEU A 14 4.01 -18.61 -8.47
CA LEU A 14 3.16 -17.44 -8.62
C LEU A 14 3.30 -16.83 -10.02
N VAL A 15 2.16 -16.47 -10.61
CA VAL A 15 2.10 -15.81 -11.91
C VAL A 15 1.76 -14.34 -11.70
N GLN A 16 2.65 -13.46 -12.12
CA GLN A 16 2.40 -12.02 -12.07
C GLN A 16 1.50 -11.61 -13.24
N THR A 17 0.36 -11.00 -12.95
CA THR A 17 -0.63 -10.59 -13.96
C THR A 17 -0.61 -9.08 -14.25
N ALA A 18 -0.08 -8.28 -13.33
CA ALA A 18 0.01 -6.83 -13.45
C ALA A 18 1.17 -6.27 -12.60
N GLU A 19 1.42 -4.97 -12.73
CA GLU A 19 2.35 -4.22 -11.90
C GLU A 19 1.69 -2.93 -11.40
N LYS A 20 2.08 -2.47 -10.21
CA LYS A 20 1.50 -1.27 -9.60
C LYS A 20 1.88 -0.04 -10.41
N GLY A 21 0.88 0.75 -10.81
CA GLY A 21 1.10 2.06 -11.40
C GLY A 21 1.71 3.04 -10.40
N LEU A 22 2.49 3.99 -10.91
CA LEU A 22 3.11 5.05 -10.11
C LEU A 22 2.71 6.42 -10.66
N GLN A 23 2.37 7.35 -9.77
CA GLN A 23 2.14 8.75 -10.12
C GLN A 23 2.92 9.65 -9.17
N TRP A 24 3.61 10.64 -9.75
CA TRP A 24 4.33 11.68 -9.02
C TRP A 24 3.48 12.94 -8.91
N LEU A 25 3.48 13.56 -7.73
CA LEU A 25 2.77 14.82 -7.47
C LEU A 25 3.76 15.91 -7.12
N LYS A 26 3.56 17.11 -7.67
CA LYS A 26 4.25 18.33 -7.23
C LYS A 26 3.28 19.17 -6.41
N LEU A 27 3.52 19.27 -5.11
CA LEU A 27 2.73 20.12 -4.20
C LEU A 27 3.38 21.51 -4.11
N VAL A 28 2.58 22.56 -4.28
CA VAL A 28 3.04 23.95 -4.20
C VAL A 28 2.13 24.70 -3.24
N ALA A 29 2.68 25.21 -2.15
CA ALA A 29 1.98 26.09 -1.22
C ALA A 29 2.42 27.53 -1.43
N LYS A 30 1.45 28.46 -1.39
CA LYS A 30 1.68 29.90 -1.38
C LYS A 30 1.20 30.48 -0.05
N GLY A 31 1.88 31.53 0.38
CA GLY A 31 1.57 32.22 1.62
C GLY A 31 2.40 33.51 1.74
N THR A 32 2.32 34.14 2.90
CA THR A 32 2.92 35.45 3.14
C THR A 32 4.28 35.31 3.80
N ALA A 33 5.30 35.96 3.22
CA ALA A 33 6.62 36.06 3.83
C ALA A 33 6.57 36.96 5.07
N GLY A 34 7.29 36.59 6.13
CA GLY A 34 7.29 37.34 7.39
C GLY A 34 8.53 37.05 8.22
N HIS A 35 8.78 37.89 9.22
CA HIS A 35 9.89 37.71 10.14
C HIS A 35 9.64 36.53 11.08
N GLY A 36 10.65 35.70 11.34
CA GLY A 36 10.49 34.44 12.10
C GLY A 36 10.06 34.61 13.57
N SER A 37 10.24 35.79 14.15
CA SER A 37 9.78 36.11 15.52
C SER A 37 8.35 36.65 15.59
N GLN A 38 7.69 36.86 14.45
CA GLN A 38 6.33 37.39 14.38
C GLN A 38 5.33 36.27 14.11
N ARG A 39 4.09 36.48 14.55
CA ARG A 39 2.99 35.58 14.21
C ARG A 39 2.75 35.62 12.70
N ASN A 40 2.69 34.44 12.07
CA ASN A 40 2.37 34.28 10.66
C ASN A 40 1.25 33.24 10.50
N ASP A 41 0.01 33.72 10.39
CA ASP A 41 -1.17 32.87 10.21
C ASP A 41 -1.30 32.34 8.75
N ASP A 42 -0.43 32.78 7.83
CA ASP A 42 -0.45 32.42 6.40
C ASP A 42 0.86 31.75 5.96
N ASN A 43 1.43 30.89 6.81
CA ASN A 43 2.73 30.27 6.58
C ASN A 43 2.66 29.15 5.51
N PRO A 44 3.34 29.28 4.35
CA PRO A 44 3.29 28.28 3.29
C PRO A 44 3.93 26.93 3.67
N ILE A 45 4.92 26.93 4.57
CA ILE A 45 5.57 25.70 5.04
C ILE A 45 4.62 24.89 5.90
N VAL A 46 3.90 25.53 6.81
CA VAL A 46 2.89 24.86 7.66
C VAL A 46 1.80 24.25 6.79
N LYS A 47 1.26 25.01 5.84
CA LYS A 47 0.24 24.50 4.89
C LYS A 47 0.73 23.29 4.10
N LEU A 48 1.96 23.33 3.59
CA LEU A 48 2.54 22.22 2.83
C LEU A 48 2.72 20.98 3.73
N ALA A 49 3.25 21.16 4.93
CA ALA A 49 3.44 20.08 5.89
C ALA A 49 2.10 19.41 6.27
N GLU A 50 1.05 20.20 6.50
CA GLU A 50 -0.30 19.69 6.77
C GLU A 50 -0.89 18.95 5.57
N ALA A 51 -0.66 19.41 4.34
CA ALA A 51 -1.10 18.69 3.13
C ALA A 51 -0.39 17.34 2.99
N VAL A 52 0.94 17.31 3.17
CA VAL A 52 1.73 16.08 3.14
C VAL A 52 1.28 15.11 4.23
N ALA A 53 1.06 15.60 5.45
CA ALA A 53 0.57 14.77 6.56
C ALA A 53 -0.83 14.20 6.28
N ARG A 54 -1.74 14.98 5.69
CA ARG A 54 -3.07 14.49 5.29
C ARG A 54 -2.98 13.39 4.23
N ILE A 55 -2.14 13.58 3.20
CA ILE A 55 -1.95 12.56 2.15
C ILE A 55 -1.34 11.28 2.74
N GLY A 56 -0.27 11.40 3.54
CA GLY A 56 0.44 10.24 4.11
C GLY A 56 -0.34 9.49 5.18
N ARG A 57 -1.39 10.09 5.75
CA ARG A 57 -2.29 9.46 6.74
C ARG A 57 -3.64 9.04 6.17
N TYR A 58 -3.89 9.29 4.90
CA TYR A 58 -5.15 8.91 4.27
C TYR A 58 -5.23 7.39 4.19
N GLU A 59 -6.20 6.81 4.89
CA GLU A 59 -6.52 5.38 4.81
C GLU A 59 -7.32 5.13 3.53
N TRP A 60 -6.68 4.47 2.57
CA TRP A 60 -7.33 4.12 1.31
C TRP A 60 -8.33 2.99 1.53
N PRO A 61 -9.48 3.00 0.83
CA PRO A 61 -10.41 1.88 0.87
C PRO A 61 -9.72 0.61 0.36
N VAL A 62 -10.10 -0.52 0.97
CA VAL A 62 -9.66 -1.84 0.51
C VAL A 62 -10.37 -2.15 -0.81
N GLU A 63 -9.58 -2.34 -1.86
CA GLU A 63 -10.02 -2.65 -3.21
C GLU A 63 -9.14 -3.77 -3.77
N ILE A 64 -9.47 -5.01 -3.40
CA ILE A 64 -8.65 -6.18 -3.75
C ILE A 64 -8.92 -6.56 -5.22
N PRO A 65 -7.90 -6.54 -6.10
CA PRO A 65 -8.04 -6.93 -7.51
C PRO A 65 -8.44 -8.40 -7.66
N GLN A 66 -9.12 -8.71 -8.77
CA GLN A 66 -9.56 -10.07 -9.08
C GLN A 66 -8.42 -11.10 -8.99
N ALA A 67 -7.24 -10.80 -9.56
CA ALA A 67 -6.10 -11.71 -9.53
C ALA A 67 -5.61 -12.01 -8.10
N THR A 68 -5.63 -11.02 -7.19
CA THR A 68 -5.30 -11.24 -5.78
C THR A 68 -6.35 -12.09 -5.09
N ARG A 69 -7.64 -11.90 -5.42
CA ARG A 69 -8.73 -12.74 -4.89
C ARG A 69 -8.58 -14.20 -5.33
N GLU A 70 -8.25 -14.44 -6.60
CA GLU A 70 -8.00 -15.77 -7.14
C GLU A 70 -6.78 -16.43 -6.50
N LEU A 71 -5.71 -15.67 -6.27
CA LEU A 71 -4.53 -16.15 -5.54
C LEU A 71 -4.91 -16.60 -4.12
N LEU A 72 -5.61 -15.77 -3.35
CA LEU A 72 -6.01 -16.10 -1.98
C LEU A 72 -6.95 -17.31 -1.93
N LYS A 73 -7.81 -17.47 -2.94
CA LYS A 73 -8.65 -18.66 -3.08
C LYS A 73 -7.82 -19.92 -3.30
N GLY A 74 -6.81 -19.88 -4.17
CA GLY A 74 -5.90 -21.02 -4.35
C GLY A 74 -5.11 -21.37 -3.09
N VAL A 75 -4.68 -20.36 -2.33
CA VAL A 75 -4.02 -20.58 -1.02
C VAL A 75 -4.99 -21.20 -0.01
N ALA A 76 -6.24 -20.77 0.02
CA ALA A 76 -7.28 -21.35 0.87
C ALA A 76 -7.50 -22.84 0.54
N GLU A 77 -7.55 -23.19 -0.74
CA GLU A 77 -7.67 -24.58 -1.21
C GLU A 77 -6.47 -25.45 -0.78
N LEU A 78 -5.25 -24.92 -0.83
CA LEU A 78 -4.02 -25.63 -0.42
C LEU A 78 -3.89 -25.79 1.10
N THR A 79 -4.37 -24.81 1.86
CA THR A 79 -4.14 -24.73 3.32
C THR A 79 -5.35 -25.22 4.13
N GLY A 80 -6.52 -25.32 3.51
CA GLY A 80 -7.78 -25.60 4.19
C GLY A 80 -8.29 -24.45 5.08
N ILE A 81 -7.64 -23.28 5.05
CA ILE A 81 -8.14 -22.07 5.72
C ILE A 81 -9.35 -21.57 4.94
N GLU A 82 -10.42 -21.21 5.64
CA GLU A 82 -11.63 -20.69 5.01
C GLU A 82 -11.36 -19.39 4.22
N TYR A 83 -11.85 -19.34 2.97
CA TYR A 83 -11.79 -18.15 2.14
C TYR A 83 -12.86 -17.12 2.58
N SER A 84 -12.48 -16.21 3.46
CA SER A 84 -13.30 -15.08 3.92
C SER A 84 -12.43 -13.84 4.13
N GLU A 85 -13.03 -12.64 4.06
CA GLU A 85 -12.26 -11.39 4.21
C GLU A 85 -11.57 -11.30 5.58
N ASP A 86 -12.20 -11.82 6.63
CA ASP A 86 -11.63 -11.91 7.98
C ASP A 86 -10.37 -12.80 8.03
N ASN A 87 -10.28 -13.80 7.14
CA ASN A 87 -9.17 -14.74 7.05
C ASN A 87 -8.10 -14.35 6.02
N PHE A 88 -8.31 -13.31 5.21
CA PHE A 88 -7.31 -12.87 4.23
C PHE A 88 -5.92 -12.59 4.82
N PRO A 89 -5.79 -11.98 6.01
CA PRO A 89 -4.47 -11.83 6.66
C PRO A 89 -3.82 -13.18 7.00
N ALA A 90 -4.59 -14.21 7.34
CA ALA A 90 -4.06 -15.55 7.62
C ALA A 90 -3.61 -16.24 6.32
N LEU A 91 -4.42 -16.17 5.26
CA LEU A 91 -4.07 -16.68 3.93
C LEU A 91 -2.82 -16.00 3.34
N LEU A 92 -2.69 -14.68 3.52
CA LEU A 92 -1.50 -13.94 3.10
C LEU A 92 -0.22 -14.44 3.77
N LYS A 93 -0.26 -14.76 5.06
CA LYS A 93 0.91 -15.24 5.82
C LYS A 93 1.42 -16.59 5.33
N GLU A 94 0.55 -17.44 4.78
CA GLU A 94 0.94 -18.74 4.21
C GLU A 94 1.84 -18.58 2.96
N LEU A 95 1.86 -17.39 2.32
CA LEU A 95 2.78 -17.08 1.22
C LEU A 95 4.21 -16.71 1.69
N GLY A 96 4.44 -16.66 3.01
CA GLY A 96 5.75 -16.40 3.60
C GLY A 96 6.36 -15.08 3.13
N SER A 97 7.58 -15.12 2.57
CA SER A 97 8.29 -13.92 2.13
C SER A 97 7.56 -13.13 1.03
N VAL A 98 6.66 -13.78 0.27
CA VAL A 98 5.92 -13.14 -0.82
C VAL A 98 4.73 -12.31 -0.33
N GLU A 99 4.31 -12.47 0.93
CA GLU A 99 3.30 -11.62 1.57
C GLU A 99 3.59 -10.12 1.35
N LYS A 100 4.86 -9.73 1.40
CA LYS A 100 5.33 -8.33 1.22
C LYS A 100 5.01 -7.73 -0.14
N PHE A 101 4.77 -8.56 -1.16
CA PHE A 101 4.42 -8.12 -2.50
C PHE A 101 2.91 -8.21 -2.76
N VAL A 102 2.23 -9.15 -2.10
CA VAL A 102 0.78 -9.37 -2.29
C VAL A 102 -0.05 -8.47 -1.38
N GLY A 103 0.32 -8.30 -0.10
CA GLY A 103 -0.41 -7.45 0.85
C GLY A 103 -0.61 -6.01 0.33
N PRO A 104 0.41 -5.34 -0.23
CA PRO A 104 0.27 -4.00 -0.80
C PRO A 104 -0.64 -3.89 -2.04
N THR A 105 -1.18 -5.00 -2.55
CA THR A 105 -2.19 -5.00 -3.64
C THR A 105 -3.61 -4.78 -3.14
N PHE A 106 -3.85 -4.87 -1.82
CA PHE A 106 -5.20 -4.76 -1.24
C PHE A 106 -5.78 -3.36 -1.33
N ALA A 107 -4.93 -2.35 -1.43
CA ALA A 107 -5.36 -0.96 -1.51
C ALA A 107 -4.31 -0.12 -2.25
N THR A 108 -4.77 1.04 -2.72
CA THR A 108 -3.87 2.12 -3.12
C THR A 108 -3.06 2.59 -1.91
N SER A 109 -1.89 3.17 -2.16
CA SER A 109 -1.04 3.73 -1.11
C SER A 109 -0.39 5.02 -1.59
N ALA A 110 -0.26 6.00 -0.72
CA ALA A 110 0.56 7.19 -0.94
C ALA A 110 1.69 7.22 0.09
N ASN A 111 2.94 7.18 -0.38
CA ASN A 111 4.12 7.24 0.48
C ASN A 111 4.93 8.49 0.12
N PRO A 112 4.79 9.60 0.86
CA PRO A 112 5.65 10.76 0.68
C PRO A 112 7.10 10.39 1.03
N THR A 113 8.00 10.38 0.05
CA THR A 113 9.40 9.94 0.23
C THR A 113 10.44 11.06 0.06
N ALA A 114 10.04 12.22 -0.47
CA ALA A 114 10.93 13.37 -0.67
C ALA A 114 10.22 14.70 -0.38
N LEU A 115 10.96 15.62 0.24
CA LEU A 115 10.62 17.03 0.40
C LEU A 115 11.86 17.84 0.01
N GLY A 116 11.72 18.73 -0.97
CA GLY A 116 12.81 19.53 -1.52
C GLY A 116 12.32 20.64 -2.43
#